data_AF-A0A944MMW8-F1
#
_entry.id   AF-A0A944MMW8-F1
#
_cell.length_a   1.000
_cell.length_b   1.000
_cell.length_c   1.000
_cell.angle_alpha   90.00
_cell.angle_beta   90.00
_cell.angle_gamma   90.00
#
_symmetry.space_group_name_H-M   'P 1'
#
loop_
_entity.id
_entity.type
_entity.pdbx_description
1 polymer ?
#
loop_
_entity_poly.entity_id
_entity_poly.type
_entity_poly.pdbx_seq_one_letter_code
_entity_poly.pdbx_strand_id
1 'polypeptide(L)'
;MSKKLTKNELEILADQKEPFYNSFENAHEMDDICDTTPKNNTISEWGVKCEYALLDIHFGIRGTHWEFVKQKMLTHEAKRYDIITIKLLDDSLIDIYFDITSWFGKN
;
A
#
# COMPACT_ATOMS: atom_id res chain seq x y z
N MET A 1 38.15 -10.97 14.19
CA MET A 1 37.56 -10.69 15.52
C MET A 1 36.16 -10.15 15.30
N SER A 2 35.11 -10.92 15.61
CA SER A 2 33.73 -10.41 15.46
C SER A 2 33.38 -9.54 16.66
N LYS A 3 33.09 -8.27 16.41
CA LYS A 3 32.57 -7.34 17.40
C LYS A 3 31.11 -7.76 17.70
N LYS A 4 30.82 -8.18 18.93
CA LYS A 4 29.43 -8.42 19.37
C LYS A 4 28.77 -7.06 19.59
N LEU A 5 27.70 -6.82 18.85
CA LEU A 5 26.88 -5.62 18.97
C LEU A 5 26.11 -5.67 20.30
N THR A 6 26.02 -4.52 20.95
CA THR A 6 25.25 -4.32 22.18
C THR A 6 23.75 -4.31 21.91
N LYS A 7 22.93 -4.48 22.95
CA LYS A 7 21.46 -4.51 22.80
C LYS A 7 20.91 -3.21 22.19
N ASN A 8 21.47 -2.06 22.55
CA ASN A 8 21.10 -0.77 21.94
C ASN A 8 21.56 -0.68 20.48
N GLU A 9 22.73 -1.21 20.11
CA GLU A 9 23.16 -1.26 18.70
C GLU A 9 22.27 -2.21 17.87
N LEU A 10 21.79 -3.30 18.47
CA LEU A 10 20.81 -4.19 17.85
C LEU A 10 19.42 -3.54 17.70
N GLU A 11 19.01 -2.72 18.67
CA GLU A 11 17.76 -1.95 18.61
C GLU A 11 17.86 -0.84 17.55
N ILE A 12 18.98 -0.12 17.46
CA ILE A 12 19.24 0.86 16.39
C ILE A 12 19.28 0.18 15.02
N LEU A 13 19.88 -1.02 14.91
CA LEU A 13 19.87 -1.79 13.66
C LEU A 13 18.50 -2.42 13.34
N ALA A 14 17.63 -2.62 14.33
CA ALA A 14 16.26 -3.04 14.13
C ALA A 14 15.35 -1.86 13.74
N ASP A 15 15.66 -0.65 14.23
CA ASP A 15 15.02 0.62 13.87
C ASP A 15 15.45 1.08 12.46
N GLN A 16 16.67 0.75 12.03
CA GLN A 16 17.10 0.91 10.63
C GLN A 16 16.67 -0.23 9.69
N LYS A 17 15.91 -1.19 10.21
CA LYS A 17 15.05 -2.07 9.40
C LYS A 17 13.61 -1.63 9.56
N GLU A 18 13.35 -0.35 9.28
CA GLU A 18 12.05 0.08 8.79
C GLU A 18 11.63 -0.93 7.70
N PRO A 19 10.59 -1.75 7.91
CA PRO A 19 10.19 -2.74 6.94
C PRO A 19 9.80 -1.97 5.70
N PHE A 20 10.66 -2.03 4.66
CA PHE A 20 10.47 -1.47 3.33
C PHE A 20 9.07 -0.90 3.18
N TYR A 21 8.91 0.36 3.58
CA TYR A 21 7.69 1.07 3.29
C TYR A 21 7.82 1.38 1.81
N ASN A 22 7.47 0.40 0.98
CA ASN A 22 7.02 0.67 -0.37
C ASN A 22 5.64 1.35 -0.23
N SER A 23 5.60 2.49 0.48
CA SER A 23 4.62 3.51 0.13
C SER A 23 4.91 3.80 -1.32
N PHE A 24 3.90 3.63 -2.16
CA PHE A 24 3.88 4.42 -3.37
C PHE A 24 3.92 5.87 -2.92
N GLU A 25 5.10 6.48 -2.99
CA GLU A 25 5.22 7.92 -3.13
C GLU A 25 4.47 8.25 -4.42
N ASN A 26 3.16 8.48 -4.32
CA ASN A 26 2.39 9.39 -5.16
C ASN A 26 0.91 9.10 -4.99
N ALA A 27 0.29 9.77 -4.02
CA ALA A 27 -1.14 10.07 -4.09
C ALA A 27 -1.54 10.70 -5.45
N HIS A 28 -0.59 11.33 -6.15
CA HIS A 28 -0.77 11.91 -7.48
C HIS A 28 -1.07 10.89 -8.60
N GLU A 29 -0.51 9.68 -8.55
CA GLU A 29 -0.77 8.66 -9.59
C GLU A 29 -2.18 8.08 -9.46
N MET A 30 -2.68 8.03 -8.22
CA MET A 30 -4.07 7.68 -7.97
C MET A 30 -4.99 8.78 -8.49
N ASP A 31 -4.66 10.05 -8.31
CA ASP A 31 -5.45 11.15 -8.90
C ASP A 31 -5.48 11.03 -10.44
N ASP A 32 -4.35 10.79 -11.12
CA ASP A 32 -4.30 10.66 -12.59
C ASP A 32 -5.10 9.46 -13.15
N ILE A 33 -5.10 8.32 -12.44
CA ILE A 33 -5.84 7.12 -12.85
C ILE A 33 -7.34 7.25 -12.51
N CYS A 34 -7.68 8.04 -11.50
CA CYS A 34 -9.01 8.10 -10.94
C CYS A 34 -9.79 9.38 -11.20
N ASP A 35 -9.22 10.37 -11.91
CA ASP A 35 -9.83 11.68 -12.21
C ASP A 35 -11.11 11.60 -13.08
N THR A 36 -11.58 10.39 -13.39
CA THR A 36 -12.85 10.19 -14.09
C THR A 36 -13.81 9.35 -13.25
N THR A 37 -14.40 9.96 -12.22
CA THR A 37 -15.51 9.34 -11.48
C THR A 37 -16.66 9.06 -12.45
N PRO A 38 -17.08 7.80 -12.68
CA PRO A 38 -18.28 7.53 -13.45
C PRO A 38 -19.49 8.05 -12.67
N LYS A 39 -20.44 8.72 -13.34
CA LYS A 39 -21.64 9.37 -12.77
C LYS A 39 -22.58 8.47 -11.93
N ASN A 40 -22.25 7.20 -11.71
CA ASN A 40 -23.10 6.17 -11.12
C ASN A 40 -22.43 5.29 -10.04
N ASN A 41 -21.16 5.52 -9.69
CA ASN A 41 -20.51 4.80 -8.59
C ASN A 41 -20.24 5.74 -7.41
N THR A 42 -20.22 5.19 -6.19
CA THR A 42 -19.73 5.94 -5.01
C THR A 42 -18.22 6.17 -5.12
N ILE A 43 -17.72 7.27 -4.53
CA ILE A 43 -16.28 7.59 -4.51
C ILE A 43 -15.47 6.43 -3.89
N SER A 44 -16.03 5.74 -2.90
CA SER A 44 -15.40 4.58 -2.25
C SER A 44 -15.26 3.38 -3.19
N GLU A 45 -16.33 2.98 -3.89
CA GLU A 45 -16.28 1.87 -4.86
C GLU A 45 -15.31 2.16 -6.02
N TRP A 46 -15.21 3.42 -6.42
CA TRP A 46 -14.26 3.84 -7.45
C TRP A 46 -12.82 3.81 -6.93
N GLY A 47 -12.57 4.31 -5.72
CA GLY A 47 -11.26 4.25 -5.08
C GLY A 47 -10.71 2.84 -4.98
N VAL A 48 -11.53 1.88 -4.53
CA VAL A 48 -11.11 0.48 -4.47
C VAL A 48 -10.71 -0.06 -5.84
N LYS A 49 -11.47 0.23 -6.90
CA LYS A 49 -11.12 -0.20 -8.27
C LYS A 49 -9.79 0.39 -8.72
N CYS A 50 -9.53 1.65 -8.38
CA CYS A 50 -8.29 2.33 -8.71
C CYS A 50 -7.06 1.73 -8.02
N GLU A 51 -7.15 1.47 -6.71
CA GLU A 51 -6.07 0.82 -5.94
C GLU A 51 -5.65 -0.47 -6.64
N TYR A 52 -6.64 -1.29 -7.00
CA TYR A 52 -6.46 -2.54 -7.71
C TYR A 52 -5.91 -2.39 -9.13
N ALA A 53 -6.29 -1.35 -9.87
CA ALA A 53 -5.76 -1.06 -11.20
C ALA A 53 -4.28 -0.63 -11.14
N LEU A 54 -3.91 0.17 -10.13
CA LEU A 54 -2.52 0.52 -9.85
C LEU A 54 -1.68 -0.74 -9.59
N LEU A 55 -2.18 -1.68 -8.79
CA LEU A 55 -1.50 -2.95 -8.57
C LEU A 55 -1.29 -3.73 -9.88
N ASP A 56 -2.29 -3.76 -10.76
CA ASP A 56 -2.19 -4.44 -12.04
C ASP A 56 -1.15 -3.78 -12.98
N ILE A 57 -1.00 -2.45 -12.92
CA ILE A 57 0.01 -1.70 -13.67
C ILE A 57 1.42 -1.98 -13.14
N HIS A 58 1.61 -1.99 -11.82
CA HIS A 58 2.94 -2.11 -11.22
C HIS A 58 3.44 -3.56 -11.09
N PHE A 59 2.54 -4.50 -10.80
CA PHE A 59 2.89 -5.90 -10.53
C PHE A 59 2.43 -6.84 -11.64
N GLY A 60 1.73 -6.34 -12.65
CA GLY A 60 1.21 -7.13 -13.77
C GLY A 60 -0.14 -7.77 -13.47
N ILE A 61 -0.52 -8.77 -14.26
CA ILE A 61 -1.85 -9.42 -14.18
C ILE A 61 -2.06 -10.13 -12.83
N ARG A 62 -3.08 -9.73 -12.08
CA ARG A 62 -3.55 -10.44 -10.87
C ARG A 62 -3.92 -11.90 -11.15
N GLY A 63 -3.59 -12.78 -10.20
CA GLY A 63 -3.76 -14.23 -10.31
C GLY A 63 -2.70 -14.91 -11.17
N THR A 64 -1.85 -14.13 -11.84
CA THR A 64 -0.70 -14.63 -12.61
C THR A 64 0.61 -14.14 -12.01
N HIS A 65 0.77 -12.84 -11.82
CA HIS A 65 2.02 -12.23 -11.33
C HIS A 65 1.96 -11.86 -9.85
N TRP A 66 0.76 -11.63 -9.35
CA TRP A 66 0.53 -11.36 -7.93
C TRP A 66 -0.85 -11.86 -7.49
N GLU A 67 -0.97 -12.22 -6.23
CA GLU A 67 -2.21 -12.68 -5.61
C GLU A 67 -2.61 -11.75 -4.47
N PHE A 68 -3.91 -11.47 -4.36
CA PHE A 68 -4.45 -10.75 -3.22
C PHE A 68 -4.39 -11.62 -1.97
N VAL A 69 -3.92 -11.05 -0.86
CA VAL A 69 -3.87 -11.75 0.43
C VAL A 69 -4.88 -11.15 1.41
N LYS A 70 -4.85 -9.84 1.63
CA LYS A 70 -5.80 -9.14 2.51
C LYS A 70 -5.82 -7.65 2.23
N GLN A 71 -6.93 -7.00 2.59
CA GLN A 71 -7.05 -5.55 2.66
C GLN A 71 -7.46 -5.18 4.08
N LYS A 72 -6.86 -4.11 4.62
CA LYS A 72 -7.21 -3.54 5.92
C LYS A 72 -7.13 -2.02 5.83
N MET A 73 -7.94 -1.36 6.64
CA MET A 73 -7.86 0.08 6.81
C MET A 73 -7.02 0.40 8.05
N LEU A 74 -6.13 1.37 7.93
CA LEU A 74 -5.40 1.94 9.05
C LEU A 74 -5.79 3.41 9.21
N THR A 75 -6.17 3.74 10.43
CA THR A 75 -6.35 5.12 10.86
C THR A 75 -5.17 5.49 11.75
N HIS A 76 -4.42 6.52 11.35
CA HIS A 76 -3.34 7.07 12.16
C HIS A 76 -3.50 8.59 12.18
N GLU A 77 -3.84 9.15 13.34
CA GLU A 77 -4.19 10.57 13.50
C GLU A 77 -5.27 11.04 12.50
N ALA A 78 -4.98 12.09 11.74
CA ALA A 78 -5.83 12.64 10.69
C ALA A 78 -5.73 11.87 9.36
N LYS A 79 -4.80 10.91 9.24
CA LYS A 79 -4.57 10.14 8.03
C LYS A 79 -5.40 8.87 7.98
N ARG A 80 -5.78 8.48 6.78
CA ARG A 80 -6.50 7.25 6.47
C ARG A 80 -5.75 6.53 5.36
N TYR A 81 -5.40 5.28 5.63
CA TYR A 81 -4.70 4.43 4.69
C TYR A 81 -5.51 3.18 4.43
N ASP A 82 -5.66 2.85 3.15
CA ASP A 82 -6.03 1.50 2.74
C ASP A 82 -4.75 0.72 2.46
N ILE A 83 -4.64 -0.45 3.09
CA ILE A 83 -3.46 -1.29 3.03
C ILE A 83 -3.84 -2.59 2.35
N ILE A 84 -3.25 -2.86 1.20
CA ILE A 84 -3.42 -4.12 0.47
C ILE A 84 -2.14 -4.93 0.62
N THR A 85 -2.26 -6.12 1.19
CA THR A 85 -1.19 -7.12 1.17
C THR A 85 -1.35 -7.97 -0.08
N ILE A 86 -0.28 -8.10 -0.86
CA ILE A 86 -0.22 -9.00 -2.01
C ILE A 86 0.93 -10.00 -1.86
N LYS A 87 0.82 -11.13 -2.55
CA LYS A 87 1.85 -12.14 -2.70
C LYS A 87 2.40 -12.12 -4.12
N LEU A 88 3.72 -12.08 -4.28
CA LEU A 88 4.39 -12.12 -5.58
C LEU A 88 4.78 -13.56 -5.97
N LEU A 89 5.24 -13.73 -7.21
CA LEU A 89 5.65 -15.02 -7.78
C LEU A 89 6.76 -15.74 -7.00
N ASP A 90 7.61 -15.01 -6.30
CA ASP A 90 8.69 -15.54 -5.47
C ASP A 90 8.23 -15.88 -4.04
N ASP A 91 6.92 -15.98 -3.83
CA ASP A 91 6.24 -16.17 -2.55
C ASP A 91 6.43 -15.02 -1.54
N SER A 92 7.07 -13.91 -1.92
CA SER A 92 7.21 -12.75 -1.04
C SER A 92 5.86 -12.07 -0.81
N LEU A 93 5.68 -11.54 0.41
CA LEU A 93 4.52 -10.74 0.79
C LEU A 93 4.93 -9.28 0.89
N ILE A 94 4.14 -8.40 0.29
CA ILE A 94 4.34 -6.96 0.39
C ILE A 94 3.03 -6.28 0.83
N ASP A 95 3.15 -5.31 1.72
CA ASP A 95 2.06 -4.42 2.12
C ASP A 95 2.17 -3.12 1.32
N ILE A 96 1.07 -2.71 0.71
CA ILE A 96 0.98 -1.53 -0.15
C ILE A 96 0.00 -0.56 0.47
N TYR A 97 0.43 0.69 0.63
CA TYR A 97 -0.31 1.72 1.36
C TYR A 97 -0.83 2.78 0.40
N PHE A 98 -2.15 2.94 0.37
CA PHE A 98 -2.85 3.99 -0.36
C PHE A 98 -3.32 5.07 0.63
N ASP A 99 -2.84 6.30 0.49
CA ASP A 99 -3.33 7.44 1.29
C ASP A 99 -4.69 7.89 0.74
N ILE A 100 -5.76 7.42 1.37
CA ILE A 100 -7.15 7.76 1.01
C ILE A 100 -7.70 8.93 1.84
N THR A 101 -6.85 9.65 2.58
CA THR A 101 -7.29 10.69 3.52
C THR A 101 -8.21 11.72 2.87
N SER A 102 -7.87 12.15 1.64
CA SER A 102 -8.64 13.16 0.91
C SER A 102 -9.99 12.66 0.39
N TRP A 103 -10.23 11.35 0.41
CA TRP A 103 -11.39 10.68 -0.20
C TRP A 103 -12.29 10.04 0.85
N PHE A 104 -11.72 9.67 2.00
CA PHE A 104 -12.43 9.02 3.09
C PHE A 104 -13.60 9.85 3.61
N GLY A 105 -14.80 9.25 3.63
CA GLY A 105 -16.03 9.86 4.13
C GLY A 105 -16.72 10.83 3.16
N LYS A 106 -16.23 10.97 1.93
CA LYS A 106 -16.93 11.69 0.86
C LYS A 106 -17.86 10.72 0.11
N ASN A 107 -19.11 11.14 -0.11
CA ASN A 107 -20.15 10.40 -0.84
C ASN A 107 -20.52 11.14 -2.13
#